data_AF-A0A120K0E7-F1
#
_entry.id   AF-A0A120K0E7-F1
#
_cell.length_a   1.000
_cell.length_b   1.000
_cell.length_c   1.000
_cell.angle_alpha   90.00
_cell.angle_beta   90.00
_cell.angle_gamma   90.00
#
_symmetry.space_group_name_H-M   'P 1'
#
loop_
_entity.id
_entity.type
_entity.pdbx_description
1 polymer ?
#
loop_
_entity_poly.entity_id
_entity_poly.type
_entity_poly.pdbx_seq_one_letter_code
_entity_poly.pdbx_strand_id
1 'polypeptide(L)'
;MPFEDIPTAPFISIIYREHAKYINENVKQEELSFGLHPLLIIIYRNDGISQEQLAEALHLNESTITRNLKKLEDKGLIEKIKDKRKKIIKVTPKGGNIAQKVMNYDAMWDEKIKENLTDEEYDNFLKILRKISEDLI
;
A
#
# COMPACT_ATOMS: atom_id res chain seq x y z
N MET A 1 -19.86 -29.99 5.21
CA MET A 1 -19.97 -28.81 6.14
C MET A 1 -20.48 -27.62 5.33
N PRO A 2 -21.20 -26.60 5.85
CA PRO A 2 -21.92 -25.61 5.00
C PRO A 2 -21.02 -24.65 4.20
N PHE A 3 -19.74 -24.97 4.01
CA PHE A 3 -18.72 -24.12 3.37
C PHE A 3 -17.77 -24.85 2.43
N GLU A 4 -18.01 -26.12 2.07
CA GLU A 4 -17.09 -26.91 1.22
C GLU A 4 -16.93 -26.37 -0.22
N ASP A 5 -17.84 -25.50 -0.70
CA ASP A 5 -17.85 -24.96 -2.07
C ASP A 5 -17.76 -23.42 -2.14
N ILE A 6 -17.22 -22.74 -1.11
CA ILE A 6 -17.04 -21.29 -1.20
C ILE A 6 -15.81 -20.97 -2.07
N PRO A 7 -15.95 -20.16 -3.14
CA PRO A 7 -14.82 -19.72 -3.94
C PRO A 7 -13.80 -18.90 -3.12
N THR A 8 -12.60 -18.68 -3.64
CA THR A 8 -11.55 -17.95 -2.91
C THR A 8 -11.88 -16.46 -2.70
N ALA A 9 -12.61 -15.85 -3.63
CA ALA A 9 -12.83 -14.41 -3.69
C ALA A 9 -13.50 -13.79 -2.43
N PRO A 10 -14.57 -14.37 -1.84
CA PRO A 10 -15.14 -13.88 -0.59
C PRO A 10 -14.14 -13.78 0.56
N PHE A 11 -13.28 -14.77 0.75
CA PHE A 11 -12.28 -14.77 1.82
C PHE A 11 -11.24 -13.66 1.62
N ILE A 12 -10.71 -13.54 0.41
CA ILE A 12 -9.78 -12.45 0.03
C ILE A 12 -10.43 -11.09 0.29
N SER A 13 -11.70 -10.96 -0.09
CA SER A 13 -12.45 -9.71 0.07
C SER A 13 -12.70 -9.34 1.53
N ILE A 14 -12.98 -10.32 2.40
CA ILE A 14 -13.14 -10.11 3.85
C ILE A 14 -11.81 -9.63 4.45
N ILE A 15 -10.72 -10.36 4.19
CA ILE A 15 -9.39 -10.02 4.71
C ILE A 15 -8.98 -8.61 4.26
N TYR A 16 -9.16 -8.29 2.98
CA TYR A 16 -8.85 -6.97 2.44
C TYR A 16 -9.67 -5.85 3.10
N ARG A 17 -10.98 -6.05 3.32
CA ARG A 17 -11.81 -5.03 3.98
C ARG A 17 -11.43 -4.81 5.43
N GLU A 18 -11.08 -5.86 6.16
CA GLU A 18 -10.64 -5.74 7.55
C GLU A 18 -9.27 -5.06 7.64
N HIS A 19 -8.33 -5.38 6.73
CA HIS A 19 -7.06 -4.65 6.59
C HIS A 19 -7.32 -3.17 6.30
N ALA A 20 -8.20 -2.88 5.35
CA ALA A 20 -8.51 -1.51 4.96
C ALA A 20 -9.09 -0.68 6.11
N LYS A 21 -9.97 -1.27 6.94
CA LYS A 21 -10.48 -0.60 8.15
C LYS A 21 -9.36 -0.34 9.15
N TYR A 22 -8.57 -1.37 9.45
CA TYR A 22 -7.45 -1.27 10.39
C TYR A 22 -6.45 -0.19 9.97
N ILE A 23 -6.00 -0.19 8.71
CA ILE A 23 -5.10 0.85 8.21
C ILE A 23 -5.76 2.22 8.28
N ASN A 24 -7.01 2.36 7.82
CA ASN A 24 -7.70 3.65 7.85
C ASN A 24 -7.85 4.23 9.27
N GLU A 25 -8.04 3.40 10.29
CA GLU A 25 -8.09 3.84 11.69
C GLU A 25 -6.73 4.34 12.18
N ASN A 26 -5.65 3.64 11.84
CA ASN A 26 -4.30 4.01 12.26
C ASN A 26 -3.76 5.22 11.49
N VAL A 27 -3.93 5.29 10.16
CA VAL A 27 -3.39 6.40 9.35
C VAL A 27 -4.13 7.73 9.55
N LYS A 28 -5.37 7.70 10.06
CA LYS A 28 -6.09 8.92 10.45
C LYS A 28 -5.33 9.73 11.50
N GLN A 29 -4.61 9.05 12.42
CA GLN A 29 -3.79 9.71 13.43
C GLN A 29 -2.62 10.50 12.81
N GLU A 30 -2.22 10.13 11.60
CA GLU A 30 -1.16 10.76 10.82
C GLU A 30 -1.70 11.79 9.81
N GLU A 31 -2.98 12.18 9.95
CA GLU A 31 -3.71 13.05 9.02
C GLU A 31 -3.68 12.57 7.55
N LEU A 32 -3.47 11.27 7.33
CA LEU A 32 -3.42 10.65 6.02
C LEU A 32 -4.74 9.93 5.75
N SER A 33 -5.26 10.04 4.53
CA SER A 33 -6.45 9.27 4.12
C SER A 33 -6.03 7.92 3.56
N PHE A 34 -6.83 6.88 3.78
CA PHE A 34 -6.59 5.53 3.25
C PHE A 34 -6.21 5.50 1.77
N GLY A 35 -6.89 6.24 0.89
CA GLY A 35 -6.55 6.24 -0.55
C GLY A 35 -5.19 6.87 -0.93
N LEU A 36 -4.48 7.51 0.00
CA LEU A 36 -3.19 8.16 -0.24
C LEU A 36 -2.00 7.35 0.29
N HIS A 37 -2.22 6.44 1.24
CA HIS A 37 -1.13 5.67 1.85
C HIS A 37 -0.37 4.78 0.86
N PRO A 38 -0.99 4.12 -0.14
CA PRO A 38 -0.24 3.27 -1.06
C PRO A 38 0.73 4.09 -1.92
N LEU A 39 0.31 5.28 -2.34
CA LEU A 39 1.17 6.19 -3.10
C LEU A 39 2.37 6.62 -2.26
N LEU A 40 2.15 7.03 -1.01
CA LEU A 40 3.22 7.48 -0.13
C LEU A 40 4.26 6.38 0.12
N ILE A 41 3.82 5.13 0.36
CA ILE A 41 4.72 3.99 0.56
C ILE A 41 5.53 3.70 -0.70
N ILE A 42 4.92 3.69 -1.89
CA ILE A 42 5.65 3.42 -3.14
C ILE A 42 6.68 4.50 -3.42
N ILE A 43 6.33 5.77 -3.25
CA ILE A 43 7.27 6.89 -3.41
C ILE A 43 8.41 6.80 -2.37
N TYR A 44 8.10 6.42 -1.13
CA TYR A 44 9.10 6.24 -0.08
C TYR A 44 10.11 5.14 -0.42
N ARG A 45 9.64 4.00 -0.96
CA ARG A 45 10.48 2.87 -1.35
C ARG A 45 11.24 3.07 -2.65
N ASN A 46 10.82 4.03 -3.48
CA ASN A 46 11.39 4.29 -4.80
C ASN A 46 11.77 5.77 -4.94
N ASP A 47 13.00 6.10 -4.52
CA ASP A 47 13.49 7.48 -4.62
C ASP A 47 13.55 7.94 -6.09
N GLY A 48 12.81 9.00 -6.40
CA GLY A 48 12.78 9.59 -7.74
C GLY A 48 11.86 8.89 -8.74
N ILE A 49 10.84 8.15 -8.28
CA ILE A 49 9.81 7.57 -9.15
C ILE A 49 9.07 8.66 -9.96
N SER A 50 8.78 8.36 -11.23
CA SER A 50 7.96 9.24 -12.07
C SER A 50 6.46 9.05 -11.82
N GLN A 51 5.65 10.04 -12.23
CA GLN A 51 4.19 9.93 -12.14
C GLN A 51 3.63 8.76 -12.98
N GLU A 52 4.21 8.53 -14.16
CA GLU A 52 3.86 7.44 -15.07
C GLU A 52 4.14 6.07 -14.44
N GLN A 53 5.34 5.91 -13.87
CA GLN A 53 5.72 4.69 -13.15
C GLN A 53 4.81 4.44 -11.94
N LEU A 54 4.41 5.50 -11.23
CA LEU A 54 3.49 5.37 -10.10
C LEU A 54 2.08 4.95 -10.54
N ALA A 55 1.61 5.42 -11.71
CA ALA A 55 0.33 5.03 -12.28
C ALA A 55 0.33 3.54 -12.68
N GLU A 56 1.41 3.10 -13.32
CA GLU A 56 1.62 1.70 -13.71
C GLU A 56 1.70 0.78 -12.49
N ALA A 57 2.54 1.12 -11.51
CA ALA A 57 2.74 0.31 -10.29
C ALA A 57 1.48 0.15 -9.43
N LEU A 58 0.53 1.09 -9.53
CA LEU A 58 -0.73 1.04 -8.79
C LEU A 58 -1.93 0.62 -9.64
N HIS A 59 -1.74 0.39 -10.95
CA HIS A 59 -2.81 0.17 -11.91
C HIS A 59 -3.92 1.25 -11.83
N LEU A 60 -3.52 2.51 -11.64
CA LEU A 60 -4.43 3.67 -11.55
C LEU A 60 -4.27 4.57 -12.76
N ASN A 61 -5.36 5.22 -13.17
CA ASN A 61 -5.27 6.22 -14.23
C ASN A 61 -4.50 7.48 -13.79
N GLU A 62 -3.93 8.18 -14.76
CA GLU A 62 -3.05 9.32 -14.52
C GLU A 62 -3.76 10.51 -13.83
N SER A 63 -5.07 10.68 -14.08
CA SER A 63 -5.86 11.75 -13.43
C SER A 63 -6.04 11.50 -11.93
N THR A 64 -6.23 10.25 -11.53
CA THR A 64 -6.30 9.84 -10.12
C THR A 64 -4.96 10.06 -9.42
N ILE A 65 -3.87 9.64 -10.06
CA ILE A 65 -2.51 9.86 -9.54
C ILE A 65 -2.22 11.35 -9.39
N THR A 66 -2.48 12.16 -10.42
CA THR A 66 -2.23 13.62 -10.37
C THR A 66 -2.94 14.28 -9.20
N ARG A 67 -4.23 13.97 -9.01
CA ARG A 67 -5.05 14.50 -7.90
C ARG A 67 -4.52 14.05 -6.55
N ASN A 68 -4.11 12.79 -6.41
CA ASN A 68 -3.64 12.25 -5.14
C ASN A 68 -2.23 12.77 -4.79
N LEU A 69 -1.34 12.90 -5.77
CA LEU A 69 -0.03 13.53 -5.61
C LEU A 69 -0.18 14.98 -5.15
N LYS A 70 -1.14 15.73 -5.72
CA LYS A 70 -1.39 17.11 -5.26
C LYS A 70 -1.78 17.17 -3.78
N LYS A 71 -2.64 16.26 -3.31
CA LYS A 71 -3.00 16.17 -1.89
C LYS A 71 -1.82 15.81 -0.99
N LEU A 72 -0.92 14.92 -1.42
CA LEU A 72 0.29 14.58 -0.67
C LEU A 72 1.27 15.76 -0.60
N GLU A 73 1.41 16.50 -1.70
CA GLU A 73 2.23 17.71 -1.80
C GLU A 73 1.67 18.83 -0.91
N ASP A 74 0.35 19.07 -0.95
CA ASP A 74 -0.33 20.07 -0.10
C ASP A 74 -0.20 19.75 1.41
N LYS A 75 -0.04 18.47 1.76
CA LYS A 75 0.25 18.02 3.14
C LYS A 75 1.73 18.11 3.52
N GLY A 76 2.60 18.49 2.58
CA GLY A 76 4.05 18.55 2.75
C GLY A 76 4.71 17.18 2.89
N LEU A 77 4.10 16.12 2.36
CA LEU A 77 4.61 14.74 2.47
C LEU A 77 5.51 14.36 1.30
N ILE A 78 5.34 15.00 0.15
CA ILE A 78 6.17 14.78 -1.03
C ILE A 78 6.56 16.12 -1.65
N GLU A 79 7.58 16.06 -2.51
CA GLU A 79 7.98 17.15 -3.37
C GLU A 79 8.18 16.65 -4.81
N LYS A 80 7.89 17.53 -5.78
CA LYS A 80 8.13 17.27 -7.20
C LYS A 80 9.39 17.99 -7.64
N ILE A 81 10.37 17.24 -8.12
CA ILE A 81 11.68 17.76 -8.52
C ILE A 81 11.83 17.63 -10.03
N LYS A 82 12.41 18.65 -10.66
CA LYS A 82 12.82 18.60 -12.06
C LYS A 82 14.27 18.11 -12.13
N ASP A 83 14.46 16.86 -12.53
CA ASP A 83 15.79 16.27 -12.75
C ASP A 83 16.02 16.01 -14.23
N LYS A 84 17.01 16.68 -14.84
CA LYS A 84 17.44 16.46 -16.24
C LYS A 84 16.29 16.29 -17.25
N ARG A 85 15.29 17.17 -17.15
CA ARG A 85 14.03 17.22 -17.95
C ARG A 85 12.93 16.23 -17.54
N LYS A 86 13.18 15.29 -16.63
CA LYS A 86 12.17 14.43 -16.03
C LYS A 86 11.59 15.08 -14.77
N LYS A 87 10.28 14.88 -14.55
CA LYS A 87 9.64 15.24 -13.27
C LYS A 87 9.62 13.98 -12.41
N ILE A 88 10.37 14.02 -11.33
CA ILE A 88 10.44 12.93 -10.35
C ILE A 88 9.76 13.35 -9.05
N ILE A 89 9.32 12.37 -8.29
CA ILE A 89 8.63 12.57 -7.01
C ILE A 89 9.51 12.01 -5.90
N LYS A 90 9.66 12.78 -4.82
CA LYS A 90 10.39 12.35 -3.62
C LYS A 90 9.55 12.57 -2.38
N VAL A 91 9.79 11.75 -1.35
CA VAL A 91 9.26 12.00 -0.02
C VAL A 91 10.04 13.14 0.66
N THR A 92 9.34 13.95 1.44
CA THR A 92 9.99 14.86 2.39
C THR A 92 10.38 14.10 3.67
N PRO A 93 11.18 14.67 4.57
CA PRO A 93 11.42 14.07 5.89
C PRO A 93 10.12 13.78 6.67
N LYS A 94 9.13 14.68 6.58
CA LYS A 94 7.79 14.48 7.16
C LYS A 94 7.08 13.29 6.52
N GLY A 95 7.11 13.21 5.19
CA GLY A 95 6.53 12.09 4.44
C GLY A 95 7.17 10.76 4.76
N GLY A 96 8.50 10.71 4.87
CA GLY A 96 9.25 9.51 5.24
C GLY A 96 8.89 8.98 6.63
N ASN A 97 8.77 9.89 7.62
CA ASN A 97 8.33 9.50 8.97
C ASN A 97 6.92 8.88 8.96
N ILE A 98 5.99 9.48 8.22
CA ILE A 98 4.62 8.94 8.11
C ILE A 98 4.64 7.62 7.36
N ALA A 99 5.38 7.50 6.24
CA ALA A 99 5.50 6.26 5.49
C ALA A 99 6.00 5.10 6.36
N GLN A 100 7.01 5.36 7.19
CA GLN A 100 7.55 4.37 8.12
C GLN A 100 6.50 3.93 9.15
N LYS A 101 5.71 4.86 9.70
CA LYS A 101 4.61 4.50 10.60
C LYS A 101 3.55 3.64 9.92
N VAL A 102 3.16 3.98 8.67
CA VAL A 102 2.21 3.15 7.92
C VAL A 102 2.76 1.74 7.70
N MET A 103 4.03 1.63 7.29
CA MET A 103 4.69 0.33 7.13
C MET A 103 4.75 -0.47 8.45
N ASN A 104 4.90 0.20 9.59
CA ASN A 104 4.82 -0.47 10.89
C ASN A 104 3.40 -0.97 11.19
N TYR A 105 2.36 -0.23 10.80
CA TYR A 105 0.99 -0.73 10.93
C TYR A 105 0.74 -1.96 10.07
N ASP A 106 1.25 -1.99 8.83
CA ASP A 106 1.19 -3.19 7.98
C ASP A 106 1.92 -4.37 8.64
N ALA A 107 3.11 -4.16 9.20
CA ALA A 107 3.81 -5.22 9.93
C ALA A 107 3.00 -5.72 11.14
N MET A 108 2.39 -4.82 11.92
CA MET A 108 1.51 -5.21 13.02
C MET A 108 0.24 -5.96 12.55
N TRP A 109 -0.24 -5.68 11.34
CA TRP A 109 -1.33 -6.44 10.75
C TRP A 109 -0.90 -7.86 10.38
N ASP A 110 0.29 -8.01 9.80
CA ASP A 110 0.86 -9.32 9.47
C ASP A 110 1.06 -10.18 10.73
N GLU A 111 1.51 -9.59 11.84
CA GLU A 111 1.60 -10.29 13.13
C GLU A 111 0.22 -10.82 13.61
N LYS A 112 -0.87 -10.05 13.42
CA LYS A 112 -2.24 -10.53 13.75
C LYS A 112 -2.69 -11.70 12.89
N ILE A 113 -2.31 -11.71 11.61
CA ILE A 113 -2.57 -12.87 10.75
C ILE A 113 -1.80 -14.08 11.29
N LYS A 114 -0.53 -13.86 11.62
CA LYS A 114 0.38 -14.88 12.12
C LYS A 114 -0.05 -15.49 13.45
N GLU A 115 -0.71 -14.75 14.34
CA GLU A 115 -1.27 -15.29 15.60
C GLU A 115 -2.21 -16.50 15.42
N ASN A 116 -2.80 -16.67 14.23
CA ASN A 116 -3.73 -17.76 13.92
C ASN A 116 -3.06 -18.92 13.15
N LEU A 117 -1.75 -18.86 12.91
CA LEU A 117 -1.00 -19.77 12.07
C LEU A 117 0.30 -20.19 12.75
N THR A 118 0.76 -21.40 12.48
CA THR A 118 2.16 -21.76 12.75
C THR A 118 3.10 -21.02 11.79
N ASP A 119 4.39 -20.92 12.15
CA ASP A 119 5.41 -20.32 11.27
C ASP A 119 5.43 -20.98 9.88
N GLU A 120 5.31 -22.32 9.83
CA GLU A 120 5.28 -23.08 8.57
C GLU A 120 4.02 -22.79 7.74
N GLU A 121 2.86 -22.70 8.36
CA GLU A 121 1.61 -22.35 7.68
C GLU A 121 1.66 -20.93 7.13
N TYR A 122 2.21 -19.99 7.88
CA TYR A 122 2.36 -18.59 7.45
C TYR A 122 3.32 -18.46 6.27
N ASP A 123 4.48 -19.13 6.32
CA ASP A 123 5.45 -19.13 5.22
C ASP A 123 4.86 -19.75 3.95
N ASN A 124 4.14 -20.87 4.08
CA ASN A 124 3.45 -21.51 2.97
C ASN A 124 2.31 -20.64 2.42
N PHE A 125 1.54 -19.99 3.27
CA PHE A 125 0.49 -19.05 2.89
C PHE A 125 1.03 -17.90 2.05
N LEU A 126 2.10 -17.24 2.52
CA LEU A 126 2.75 -16.15 1.76
C LEU A 126 3.31 -16.62 0.42
N LYS A 127 3.93 -17.81 0.38
CA LYS A 127 4.44 -18.41 -0.85
C LYS A 127 3.33 -18.64 -1.89
N ILE A 128 2.19 -19.20 -1.46
CA ILE A 128 1.04 -19.45 -2.34
C ILE A 128 0.43 -18.14 -2.82
N LEU A 129 0.23 -17.17 -1.93
CA LEU A 129 -0.31 -15.85 -2.30
C LEU A 129 0.55 -15.14 -3.33
N ARG A 130 1.88 -15.11 -3.14
CA ARG A 130 2.80 -14.48 -4.10
C ARG A 130 2.70 -15.11 -5.48
N LYS A 131 2.69 -16.45 -5.55
CA LYS A 131 2.52 -17.19 -6.79
C LYS A 131 1.21 -16.83 -7.50
N ILE A 132 0.10 -16.78 -6.77
CA ILE A 132 -1.21 -16.41 -7.33
C ILE A 132 -1.21 -14.96 -7.82
N SER A 133 -0.62 -14.03 -7.07
CA SER A 133 -0.57 -12.61 -7.46
C SER A 133 0.28 -12.36 -8.70
N GLU A 134 1.37 -13.10 -8.88
CA GLU A 134 2.24 -12.98 -10.05
C GLU A 134 1.59 -13.56 -11.31
N ASP A 135 0.81 -14.64 -11.20
CA ASP A 135 0.09 -15.26 -12.33
C ASP A 135 -1.14 -14.45 -12.79
N LEU A 136 -1.74 -13.62 -11.91
CA LEU A 136 -2.99 -12.89 -12.18
C LEU A 136 -2.80 -11.48 -12.78
N ILE A 137 -1.57 -10.94 -12.75
CA ILE A 137 -1.22 -9.59 -13.23
C ILE A 137 -0.53 -9.71 -14.59
#